data_AF-A0AAV5TJ53-F1
#
_entry.id   AF-A0AAV5TJ53-F1
#
_cell.length_a   1.000
_cell.length_b   1.000
_cell.length_c   1.000
_cell.angle_alpha   90.00
_cell.angle_beta   90.00
_cell.angle_gamma   90.00
#
_symmetry.space_group_name_H-M   'P 1'
#
loop_
_entity.id
_entity.type
_entity.pdbx_description
1 polymer ?
#
loop_
_entity_poly.entity_id
_entity_poly.type
_entity_poly.pdbx_seq_one_letter_code
_entity_poly.pdbx_strand_id
1 'polypeptide(L)'
;RTQSVAVRGKLMCNDKPAGHVKIKMYDEDSRKLLYDDLLDSGESTADGSFSLAGTDNEITRLDPKINIYHDCDDGITPCQRRISVFVPSKYVTKG
;
A
#
# COMPACT_ATOMS: atom_id res chain seq x y z
N ARG A 1 9.37 15.82 11.13
CA ARG A 1 10.47 14.86 11.46
C ARG A 1 10.47 13.80 10.37
N THR A 2 11.63 13.37 9.89
CA THR A 2 11.66 12.32 8.85
C THR A 2 11.32 10.96 9.44
N GLN A 3 10.39 10.27 8.80
CA GLN A 3 9.91 8.94 9.17
C GLN A 3 9.88 8.06 7.92
N SER A 4 10.13 6.78 8.10
CA SER A 4 10.16 5.80 7.00
C SER A 4 9.39 4.54 7.36
N VAL A 5 8.86 3.89 6.33
CA VAL A 5 8.15 2.62 6.42
C VAL A 5 8.37 1.81 5.14
N ALA A 6 8.47 0.50 5.27
CA ALA A 6 8.58 -0.40 4.12
C ALA A 6 7.67 -1.61 4.31
N VAL A 7 7.10 -2.09 3.21
CA VAL A 7 6.25 -3.28 3.16
C VAL A 7 6.73 -4.19 2.06
N ARG A 8 6.79 -5.49 2.36
CA ARG A 8 6.95 -6.55 1.37
C ARG A 8 5.85 -7.56 1.55
N GLY A 9 5.42 -8.17 0.46
CA GLY A 9 4.38 -9.19 0.50
C GLY A 9 4.28 -9.97 -0.80
N LYS A 10 3.32 -10.89 -0.82
CA LYS A 10 2.98 -11.70 -1.98
C LYS A 10 1.47 -11.72 -2.14
N LEU A 11 0.98 -11.32 -3.31
CA LEU A 11 -0.43 -11.31 -3.67
C LEU A 11 -0.80 -12.64 -4.32
N MET A 12 -1.89 -13.21 -3.84
CA MET A 12 -2.47 -14.44 -4.34
C MET A 12 -3.92 -14.15 -4.71
N CYS A 13 -4.38 -14.71 -5.83
CA CYS A 13 -5.78 -14.78 -6.22
C CYS A 13 -6.16 -16.25 -6.22
N ASN A 14 -6.90 -16.67 -5.20
CA ASN A 14 -7.10 -18.08 -4.87
C ASN A 14 -5.73 -18.79 -4.75
N ASP A 15 -5.53 -19.91 -5.45
CA ASP A 15 -4.28 -20.68 -5.39
C ASP A 15 -3.20 -20.22 -6.39
N LYS A 16 -3.41 -19.09 -7.08
CA LYS A 16 -2.49 -18.59 -8.11
C LYS A 16 -1.85 -17.26 -7.70
N PRO A 17 -0.56 -17.04 -8.00
CA PRO A 17 0.04 -15.72 -7.82
C PRO A 17 -0.70 -14.66 -8.64
N ALA A 18 -0.96 -13.52 -8.01
CA ALA A 18 -1.60 -12.38 -8.66
C ALA A 18 -0.50 -11.38 -9.05
N GLY A 19 0.01 -11.50 -10.28
CA GLY A 19 1.02 -10.60 -10.82
C GLY A 19 0.44 -9.40 -11.55
N HIS A 20 1.27 -8.36 -11.71
CA HIS A 20 0.90 -7.09 -12.35
C HIS A 20 -0.29 -6.36 -11.69
N VAL A 21 -0.57 -6.70 -10.43
CA VAL A 21 -1.56 -6.02 -9.59
C VAL A 21 -0.93 -4.73 -9.08
N LYS A 22 -1.65 -3.61 -9.19
CA LYS A 22 -1.19 -2.29 -8.77
C LYS A 22 -1.34 -2.13 -7.26
N ILE A 23 -0.28 -1.63 -6.61
CA ILE A 23 -0.24 -1.34 -5.18
C ILE A 23 0.23 0.10 -4.99
N LYS A 24 -0.42 0.83 -4.08
CA LYS A 24 -0.02 2.18 -3.69
C LYS A 24 0.06 2.29 -2.17
N MET A 25 1.14 2.85 -1.66
CA MET A 25 1.33 3.18 -0.26
C MET A 25 0.95 4.63 -0.02
N TYR A 26 0.12 4.87 0.98
CA TYR A 26 -0.33 6.19 1.40
C TYR A 26 -0.05 6.38 2.87
N ASP A 27 0.15 7.63 3.27
CA ASP A 27 -0.07 8.06 4.65
C ASP A 27 -1.54 8.46 4.79
N GLU A 28 -2.30 7.78 5.65
CA GLU A 28 -3.69 8.17 5.94
C GLU A 28 -3.69 9.17 7.08
N ASP A 29 -3.67 10.47 6.77
CA ASP A 29 -3.74 11.51 7.78
C ASP A 29 -5.18 11.65 8.31
N SER A 30 -5.59 10.65 9.09
CA SER A 30 -6.89 10.60 9.76
C SER A 30 -6.99 11.61 10.92
N ARG A 31 -5.94 12.39 11.19
CA ARG A 31 -5.86 13.30 12.35
C ARG A 31 -5.57 14.77 12.02
N LYS A 32 -5.20 15.17 10.80
CA LYS A 32 -4.99 16.58 10.44
C LYS A 32 -5.31 16.86 8.97
N LEU A 33 -6.16 17.88 8.75
CA LEU A 33 -6.17 18.97 7.75
C LEU A 33 -5.51 18.85 6.33
N LEU A 34 -4.93 17.72 5.91
CA LEU A 34 -4.21 17.51 4.65
C LEU A 34 -4.76 16.29 3.88
N TYR A 35 -4.40 16.20 2.60
CA TYR A 35 -4.79 15.11 1.71
C TYR A 35 -3.90 13.89 1.94
N ASP A 36 -4.43 12.67 1.71
CA ASP A 36 -3.62 11.43 1.75
C ASP A 36 -2.38 11.56 0.85
N ASP A 37 -1.19 11.52 1.46
CA ASP A 37 0.07 11.64 0.74
C ASP A 37 0.48 10.28 0.15
N LEU A 38 0.72 10.25 -1.16
CA LEU A 38 1.25 9.06 -1.84
C LEU A 38 2.72 8.92 -1.50
N LEU A 39 3.05 7.89 -0.72
CA LEU A 39 4.43 7.63 -0.28
C LEU A 39 5.22 6.84 -1.32
N ASP A 40 4.59 5.83 -1.92
CA ASP A 40 5.21 4.97 -2.94
C ASP A 40 4.14 4.25 -3.77
N SER A 41 4.49 3.76 -4.95
CA SER A 41 3.61 2.93 -5.77
C SER A 41 4.39 1.95 -6.63
N GLY A 42 3.80 0.79 -6.88
CA GLY A 42 4.40 -0.23 -7.70
C GLY A 42 3.39 -1.27 -8.14
N GLU A 43 3.89 -2.30 -8.81
CA GLU A 43 3.12 -3.46 -9.24
C GLU A 43 3.77 -4.73 -8.69
N SER A 44 2.93 -5.72 -8.41
CA SER A 44 3.43 -7.06 -8.11
C SER A 44 4.09 -7.67 -9.33
N THR A 45 5.15 -8.45 -9.09
CA THR A 45 5.86 -9.22 -10.11
C THR A 45 4.98 -10.38 -10.61
N ALA A 46 5.43 -11.09 -11.66
CA ALA A 46 4.69 -12.23 -12.21
C ALA A 46 4.43 -13.36 -11.17
N ASP A 47 5.29 -13.52 -10.17
CA ASP A 47 5.09 -14.44 -9.05
C ASP A 47 4.27 -13.82 -7.90
N GLY A 48 3.67 -12.64 -8.08
CA GLY A 48 2.82 -11.96 -7.11
C GLY A 48 3.57 -11.21 -6.01
N SER A 49 4.90 -11.24 -5.99
CA SER A 49 5.72 -10.58 -4.98
C SER A 49 5.73 -9.05 -5.18
N PHE A 50 5.79 -8.28 -4.09
CA PHE A 50 5.93 -6.82 -4.16
C PHE A 50 6.76 -6.27 -2.99
N SER A 51 7.33 -5.09 -3.20
CA SER A 51 8.06 -4.32 -2.18
C SER A 51 7.79 -2.83 -2.41
N LEU A 52 7.42 -2.12 -1.37
CA LEU A 52 7.21 -0.67 -1.37
C LEU A 52 7.92 -0.05 -0.17
N ALA A 53 8.45 1.16 -0.33
CA ALA A 53 9.10 1.90 0.74
C ALA A 53 8.78 3.39 0.63
N GLY A 54 8.19 3.93 1.70
CA GLY A 54 7.82 5.34 1.82
C GLY A 54 8.70 6.07 2.83
N THR A 55 8.98 7.34 2.57
CA THR A 55 9.62 8.25 3.53
C THR A 55 8.97 9.61 3.42
N ASP A 56 8.64 10.21 4.56
CA ASP A 56 8.04 11.54 4.59
C ASP A 56 8.44 12.34 5.84
N ASN A 57 8.32 13.66 5.76
CA ASN A 57 8.67 14.61 6.81
C ASN A 57 7.41 15.18 7.50
N GLU A 58 6.86 14.39 8.41
CA GLU A 58 5.62 14.71 9.08
C GLU A 58 5.85 15.15 10.55
N ILE A 59 4.98 16.01 11.10
CA ILE A 59 5.03 16.39 12.53
C ILE A 59 4.50 15.24 13.40
N THR A 60 3.42 14.62 12.95
CA THR A 60 2.75 13.48 13.58
C THR A 60 3.45 12.16 13.23
N ARG A 61 2.88 11.03 13.63
CA ARG A 61 3.44 9.71 13.29
C ARG A 61 2.68 9.25 12.05
N LEU A 62 3.41 8.79 11.03
CA LEU A 62 2.79 8.22 9.83
C LEU A 62 1.78 7.14 10.26
N ASP A 63 0.62 7.16 9.62
CA ASP A 63 -0.45 6.17 9.68
C ASP A 63 -0.52 5.44 8.31
N PRO A 64 0.52 4.65 7.95
CA PRO A 64 0.66 4.10 6.60
C PRO A 64 -0.38 3.02 6.28
N LYS A 65 -0.89 3.06 5.05
CA LYS A 65 -1.73 2.02 4.44
C LYS A 65 -1.25 1.68 3.04
N ILE A 66 -1.49 0.43 2.62
CA ILE A 66 -1.38 0.04 1.21
C ILE A 66 -2.77 -0.19 0.62
N ASN A 67 -2.98 0.32 -0.58
CA ASN A 67 -4.16 0.07 -1.40
C ASN A 67 -3.76 -0.85 -2.55
N ILE A 68 -4.41 -2.01 -2.65
CA ILE A 68 -4.20 -3.03 -3.68
C ILE A 68 -5.39 -2.97 -4.63
N TYR A 69 -5.13 -2.74 -5.92
CA TYR A 69 -6.14 -2.59 -6.96
C TYR A 69 -6.11 -3.80 -7.89
N HIS A 70 -7.16 -4.63 -7.88
CA HIS A 70 -7.16 -5.95 -8.52
C HIS A 70 -8.51 -6.29 -9.15
N ASP A 71 -8.48 -7.26 -10.07
CA ASP A 71 -9.67 -7.83 -10.73
C ASP A 71 -9.90 -9.31 -10.33
N CYS A 72 -9.20 -9.78 -9.28
CA CYS A 72 -9.42 -11.12 -8.72
C CYS A 72 -10.89 -11.32 -8.29
N ASP A 73 -11.51 -12.40 -8.77
CA ASP A 73 -12.91 -12.75 -8.56
C ASP A 73 -13.89 -11.60 -8.86
N ASP A 74 -13.60 -10.83 -9.93
CA ASP A 74 -14.34 -9.60 -10.26
C ASP A 74 -15.26 -9.71 -11.49
N GLY A 75 -15.17 -10.80 -12.26
CA GLY A 75 -16.11 -11.10 -13.35
C GLY A 75 -16.20 -9.99 -14.41
N ILE A 76 -17.38 -9.39 -14.56
CA ILE A 76 -17.66 -8.28 -15.51
C ILE A 76 -17.82 -6.92 -14.81
N THR A 77 -17.46 -6.83 -13.52
CA THR A 77 -17.55 -5.57 -12.77
C THR A 77 -16.64 -4.54 -13.44
N PRO A 78 -17.14 -3.33 -13.71
CA PRO A 78 -16.31 -2.26 -14.23
C PRO A 78 -15.39 -1.70 -13.15
N CYS A 79 -14.15 -1.35 -13.55
CA CYS A 79 -13.08 -0.83 -12.69
C CYS A 79 -12.50 -1.87 -11.72
N GLN A 80 -11.29 -1.60 -11.22
CA GLN A 80 -10.60 -2.50 -10.30
C GLN A 80 -11.19 -2.43 -8.88
N ARG A 81 -11.36 -3.58 -8.23
CA ARG A 81 -11.62 -3.64 -6.78
C ARG A 81 -10.42 -3.14 -5.99
N ARG A 82 -10.68 -2.53 -4.84
CA ARG A 82 -9.64 -2.02 -3.93
C ARG A 82 -9.71 -2.69 -2.57
N ILE A 83 -8.59 -3.25 -2.13
CA ILE A 83 -8.36 -3.69 -0.75
C ILE A 83 -7.40 -2.72 -0.08
N SER A 84 -7.70 -2.30 1.15
CA SER A 84 -6.84 -1.45 1.96
C SER A 84 -6.30 -2.24 3.15
N VAL A 85 -4.99 -2.21 3.35
CA VAL A 85 -4.31 -2.86 4.48
C VAL A 85 -3.49 -1.82 5.23
N PHE A 86 -3.81 -1.63 6.50
CA PHE A 86 -3.08 -0.72 7.38
C PHE A 86 -1.79 -1.38 7.88
N VAL A 87 -0.70 -0.62 7.83
CA VAL A 87 0.59 -1.03 8.38
C VAL A 87 0.65 -0.53 9.83
N PRO A 88 0.82 -1.41 10.83
CA PRO A 88 0.87 -0.98 12.22
C PRO A 88 1.95 0.06 12.46
N SER A 89 1.57 1.17 13.10
CA SER A 89 2.46 2.33 13.32
C SER A 89 3.77 1.97 14.03
N LYS A 90 3.80 0.88 14.81
CA LYS A 90 5.01 0.33 15.45
C LYS A 90 6.15 -0.01 14.47
N TYR A 91 5.84 -0.21 13.18
CA TYR A 91 6.82 -0.47 12.13
C TYR A 91 7.32 0.80 11.43
N VAL A 92 6.77 1.97 11.76
CA VAL A 92 7.29 3.27 11.32
C VAL A 92 8.54 3.60 12.14
N THR A 93 9.64 3.87 11.45
CA THR A 93 10.94 4.20 12.04
C THR A 93 11.32 5.65 11.76
N LYS A 94 12.34 6.15 12.48
CA LYS A 94 13.00 7.39 12.09
C LYS A 94 13.70 7.16 10.74
N GLY A 95 13.47 8.07 9.79
CA GLY A 95 14.07 8.04 8.45
C GLY A 95 15.47 8.62 8.40
#